data_AF-E0UQM3-F1
#
_entry.id   AF-E0UQM3-F1
#
_cell.length_a   1.000
_cell.length_b   1.000
_cell.length_c   1.000
_cell.angle_alpha   90.00
_cell.angle_beta   90.00
_cell.angle_gamma   90.00
#
_symmetry.space_group_name_H-M   'P 1'
#
loop_
_entity.id
_entity.type
_entity.pdbx_description
1 polymer ?
#
loop_
_entity_poly.entity_id
_entity_poly.type
_entity_poly.pdbx_seq_one_letter_code
_entity_poly.pdbx_strand_id
1 'polypeptide(L)'
;MKNRHSFRNAFGMGQIMAMLLVVLPTLAFVITLMIDYWSVMQEDYKLKLIANQTSMVLDSEEDLGAADLNTTLNNNVNNICPRGTTLSFSTPQDAPTLGQVNVTIAYVHNGPYFKNKTLNTQMQTYSYHDQNISITGTCQ
;
A
#
# COMPACT_ATOMS: atom_id res chain seq x y z
N MET A 1 -20.67 62.35 -16.24
CA MET A 1 -20.00 61.38 -15.32
C MET A 1 -20.75 60.05 -15.33
N LYS A 2 -20.51 59.14 -16.30
CA LYS A 2 -21.23 57.84 -16.37
C LYS A 2 -20.32 56.61 -16.57
N ASN A 3 -19.01 56.79 -16.71
CA ASN A 3 -18.08 55.70 -17.08
C ASN A 3 -17.33 55.05 -15.91
N ARG A 4 -17.42 55.59 -14.67
CA ARG A 4 -16.63 55.08 -13.53
C ARG A 4 -17.19 53.78 -12.91
N HIS A 5 -18.49 53.52 -13.02
CA HIS A 5 -19.10 52.30 -12.45
C HIS A 5 -18.91 51.06 -13.31
N SER A 6 -18.91 51.21 -14.65
CA SER A 6 -18.73 50.07 -15.58
C SER A 6 -17.31 49.49 -15.51
N PHE A 7 -16.28 50.33 -15.36
CA PHE A 7 -14.88 49.89 -15.28
C PHE A 7 -14.55 49.10 -14.01
N ARG A 8 -15.18 49.43 -12.87
CA ARG A 8 -15.01 48.70 -11.60
C ARG A 8 -15.63 47.31 -11.65
N ASN A 9 -16.77 47.16 -12.33
CA ASN A 9 -17.42 45.86 -12.51
C ASN A 9 -16.65 44.96 -13.50
N ALA A 10 -16.01 45.54 -14.52
CA ALA A 10 -15.15 44.80 -15.45
C ALA A 10 -13.84 44.30 -14.79
N PHE A 11 -13.21 45.12 -13.95
CA PHE A 11 -12.04 44.70 -13.16
C PHE A 11 -12.38 43.63 -12.12
N GLY A 12 -13.55 43.74 -11.46
CA GLY A 12 -14.03 42.72 -10.53
C GLY A 12 -14.31 41.37 -11.20
N MET A 13 -14.97 41.36 -12.36
CA MET A 13 -15.20 40.11 -13.12
C MET A 13 -13.90 39.52 -13.69
N GLY A 14 -12.95 40.35 -14.12
CA GLY A 14 -11.62 39.89 -14.57
C GLY A 14 -10.81 39.26 -13.43
N GLN A 15 -10.85 39.83 -12.22
CA GLN A 15 -10.21 39.24 -11.03
C GLN A 15 -10.87 37.92 -10.61
N ILE A 16 -12.20 37.83 -10.69
CA ILE A 16 -12.92 36.58 -10.40
C ILE A 16 -12.58 35.49 -11.42
N MET A 17 -12.53 35.82 -12.71
CA MET A 17 -12.10 34.87 -13.74
C MET A 17 -10.64 34.42 -13.55
N ALA A 18 -9.74 35.35 -13.22
CA ALA A 18 -8.34 35.02 -12.95
C ALA A 18 -8.18 34.15 -11.70
N MET A 19 -8.94 34.41 -10.63
CA MET A 19 -8.98 33.54 -9.45
C MET A 19 -9.51 32.15 -9.81
N LEU A 20 -10.62 32.05 -10.55
CA LEU A 20 -11.17 30.74 -10.96
C LEU A 20 -10.20 29.92 -11.81
N LEU A 21 -9.45 30.56 -12.70
CA LEU A 21 -8.42 29.91 -13.53
C LEU A 21 -7.27 29.31 -12.71
N VAL A 22 -6.98 29.83 -11.53
CA VAL A 22 -5.93 29.30 -10.64
C VAL A 22 -6.51 28.32 -9.62
N VAL A 23 -7.69 28.63 -9.08
CA VAL A 23 -8.34 27.83 -8.02
C VAL A 23 -8.83 26.48 -8.56
N LEU A 24 -9.42 26.42 -9.76
CA LEU A 24 -9.94 25.16 -10.29
C LEU A 24 -8.84 24.11 -10.53
N PRO A 25 -7.70 24.44 -11.18
CA PRO A 25 -6.60 23.48 -11.35
C PRO A 25 -5.94 23.07 -10.03
N THR A 26 -5.77 24.00 -9.10
CA THR A 26 -5.18 23.68 -7.78
C THR A 26 -6.09 22.77 -6.97
N LEU A 27 -7.40 22.99 -7.00
CA LEU A 27 -8.37 22.13 -6.33
C LEU A 27 -8.42 20.73 -6.99
N ALA A 28 -8.38 20.66 -8.32
CA ALA A 28 -8.27 19.39 -9.05
C ALA A 28 -6.99 18.63 -8.69
N PHE A 29 -5.85 19.32 -8.58
CA PHE A 29 -4.59 18.75 -8.13
C PHE A 29 -4.71 18.17 -6.71
N VAL A 30 -5.25 18.94 -5.76
CA VAL A 30 -5.40 18.49 -4.36
C VAL A 30 -6.31 17.27 -4.26
N ILE A 31 -7.45 17.25 -4.95
CA ILE A 31 -8.36 16.09 -4.93
C ILE A 31 -7.65 14.86 -5.48
N THR A 32 -6.98 14.99 -6.63
CA THR A 32 -6.30 13.85 -7.26
C THR A 32 -5.16 13.34 -6.39
N LEU A 33 -4.43 14.24 -5.72
CA LEU A 33 -3.39 13.89 -4.75
C LEU A 33 -3.97 13.13 -3.55
N MET A 34 -5.10 13.58 -3.01
CA MET A 34 -5.76 12.93 -1.88
C MET A 34 -6.27 11.53 -2.25
N ILE A 35 -6.80 11.34 -3.46
CA ILE A 35 -7.21 10.02 -3.96
C ILE A 35 -6.01 9.09 -4.06
N ASP A 36 -4.90 9.56 -4.62
CA ASP A 36 -3.68 8.76 -4.76
C ASP A 36 -3.10 8.39 -3.39
N TYR A 37 -3.08 9.35 -2.46
CA TYR A 37 -2.68 9.11 -1.08
C TYR A 37 -3.56 8.08 -0.37
N TRP A 38 -4.88 8.19 -0.52
CA TRP A 38 -5.81 7.21 0.03
C TRP A 38 -5.52 5.81 -0.51
N SER A 39 -5.27 5.69 -1.82
CA SER A 39 -4.98 4.40 -2.43
C SER A 39 -3.75 3.76 -1.81
N VAL A 40 -2.65 4.51 -1.61
CA VAL A 40 -1.44 4.04 -0.92
C VAL A 40 -1.75 3.54 0.50
N MET A 41 -2.58 4.26 1.27
CA MET A 41 -2.98 3.81 2.60
C MET A 41 -3.79 2.51 2.58
N GLN A 42 -4.71 2.37 1.63
CA GLN A 42 -5.51 1.16 1.49
C GLN A 42 -4.64 -0.04 1.09
N GLU A 43 -3.64 0.19 0.26
CA GLU A 43 -2.68 -0.84 -0.14
C GLU A 43 -1.83 -1.28 1.04
N ASP A 44 -1.28 -0.36 1.82
CA ASP A 44 -0.51 -0.65 3.04
C ASP A 44 -1.32 -1.47 4.06
N TYR A 45 -2.60 -1.12 4.27
CA TYR A 45 -3.50 -1.88 5.14
C TYR A 45 -3.66 -3.34 4.67
N LYS A 46 -3.80 -3.56 3.35
CA LYS A 46 -3.91 -4.91 2.79
C LYS A 46 -2.61 -5.70 2.97
N LEU A 47 -1.45 -5.08 2.78
CA LEU A 47 -0.15 -5.73 3.00
C LEU A 47 0.01 -6.19 4.46
N LYS A 48 -0.41 -5.36 5.42
CA LYS A 48 -0.43 -5.72 6.85
C LYS A 48 -1.35 -6.89 7.15
N LEU A 49 -2.53 -6.93 6.53
CA LEU A 49 -3.46 -8.04 6.71
C LEU A 49 -2.87 -9.35 6.16
N ILE A 50 -2.26 -9.30 4.96
CA ILE A 50 -1.57 -10.46 4.38
C ILE A 50 -0.43 -10.90 5.30
N ALA A 51 0.44 -9.97 5.72
CA ALA A 51 1.58 -10.26 6.61
C ALA A 51 1.13 -10.92 7.93
N ASN A 52 0.03 -10.44 8.51
CA ASN A 52 -0.54 -11.04 9.71
C ASN A 52 -1.06 -12.46 9.47
N GLN A 53 -1.83 -12.67 8.40
CA GLN A 53 -2.34 -14.00 8.06
C GLN A 53 -1.21 -15.00 7.79
N THR A 54 -0.20 -14.60 7.02
CA THR A 54 0.99 -15.42 6.80
C THR A 54 1.70 -15.76 8.11
N SER A 55 1.82 -14.80 9.03
CA SER A 55 2.44 -15.02 10.33
C SER A 55 1.65 -16.03 11.17
N MET A 56 0.32 -15.95 11.15
CA MET A 56 -0.56 -16.89 11.87
C MET A 56 -0.46 -18.31 11.32
N VAL A 57 -0.40 -18.46 9.98
CA VAL A 57 -0.25 -19.78 9.35
C VAL A 57 1.10 -20.39 9.70
N LEU A 58 2.16 -19.59 9.64
CA LEU A 58 3.51 -20.02 10.01
C LEU A 58 3.59 -20.43 11.48
N ASP A 59 2.99 -19.66 12.38
CA ASP A 59 2.97 -19.97 13.82
C ASP A 59 2.12 -21.21 14.17
N SER A 60 1.08 -21.51 13.38
CA SER A 60 0.18 -22.64 13.65
C SER A 60 0.73 -24.02 13.24
N GLU A 61 1.76 -24.05 12.41
CA GLU A 61 2.30 -25.28 11.84
C GLU A 61 3.59 -25.64 12.55
N GLU A 62 3.79 -26.92 12.88
CA GLU A 62 4.90 -27.37 13.73
C GLU A 62 6.20 -27.59 12.94
N ASP A 63 6.12 -27.96 11.65
CA ASP A 63 7.28 -28.24 10.80
C ASP A 63 7.01 -27.96 9.30
N LEU A 64 7.00 -26.67 8.92
CA LEU A 64 6.83 -26.30 7.51
C LEU A 64 8.16 -26.45 6.76
N GLY A 65 8.41 -27.66 6.25
CA GLY A 65 9.44 -27.87 5.23
C GLY A 65 9.23 -26.93 4.03
N ALA A 66 10.32 -26.45 3.43
CA ALA A 66 10.28 -25.45 2.36
C ALA A 66 9.43 -25.84 1.13
N ALA A 67 9.22 -27.14 0.90
CA ALA A 67 8.48 -27.67 -0.25
C ALA A 67 6.94 -27.54 -0.09
N ASP A 68 6.42 -27.73 1.13
CA ASP A 68 4.98 -27.70 1.40
C ASP A 68 4.51 -26.31 1.82
N LEU A 69 5.42 -25.49 2.34
CA LEU A 69 5.12 -24.14 2.83
C LEU A 69 4.39 -23.26 1.81
N ASN A 70 4.85 -23.24 0.56
CA ASN A 70 4.26 -22.36 -0.45
C ASN A 70 2.82 -22.78 -0.77
N THR A 71 2.54 -24.09 -0.77
CA THR A 71 1.20 -24.64 -0.96
C THR A 71 0.29 -24.31 0.23
N THR A 72 0.79 -24.47 1.45
CA THR A 72 0.06 -24.14 2.68
C THR A 72 -0.26 -22.65 2.75
N LEU A 73 0.71 -21.78 2.47
CA LEU A 73 0.49 -20.33 2.44
C LEU A 73 -0.50 -19.93 1.35
N ASN A 74 -0.39 -20.48 0.14
CA ASN A 74 -1.33 -20.18 -0.93
C ASN A 74 -2.78 -20.62 -0.62
N ASN A 75 -2.95 -21.68 0.15
CA ASN A 75 -4.28 -22.18 0.53
C ASN A 75 -4.91 -21.42 1.71
N ASN A 76 -4.08 -20.89 2.62
CA ASN A 76 -4.56 -20.28 3.88
C ASN A 76 -4.50 -18.75 3.90
N VAL A 77 -3.68 -18.13 3.04
CA VAL A 77 -3.54 -16.67 2.98
C VAL A 77 -4.52 -16.13 1.95
N ASN A 78 -5.31 -15.13 2.34
CA ASN A 78 -6.21 -14.48 1.40
C ASN A 78 -5.38 -13.71 0.36
N ASN A 79 -5.56 -13.99 -0.92
CA ASN A 79 -4.93 -13.24 -2.02
C ASN A 79 -5.63 -11.88 -2.25
N ILE A 80 -5.62 -11.03 -1.22
CA ILE A 80 -6.22 -9.68 -1.22
C ILE A 80 -5.22 -8.61 -1.64
N CYS A 81 -4.24 -8.98 -2.47
CA CYS A 81 -3.21 -8.07 -2.92
C CYS A 81 -3.81 -6.78 -3.53
N PRO A 82 -3.13 -5.63 -3.33
CA PRO A 82 -3.46 -4.38 -3.99
C PRO A 82 -3.83 -4.53 -5.46
N ARG A 83 -4.92 -3.86 -5.88
CA ARG A 83 -5.36 -3.79 -7.29
C ARG A 83 -5.59 -5.15 -7.98
N GLY A 84 -5.84 -6.22 -7.23
CA GLY A 84 -6.09 -7.55 -7.79
C GLY A 84 -4.84 -8.24 -8.34
N THR A 85 -3.66 -7.80 -7.90
CA THR A 85 -2.38 -8.43 -8.23
C THR A 85 -2.25 -9.82 -7.60
N THR A 86 -1.26 -10.58 -8.05
CA THR A 86 -0.98 -11.93 -7.56
C THR A 86 0.04 -11.91 -6.44
N LEU A 87 -0.21 -12.67 -5.37
CA LEU A 87 0.75 -12.89 -4.29
C LEU A 87 1.68 -14.04 -4.66
N SER A 88 2.98 -13.82 -4.53
CA SER A 88 4.00 -14.87 -4.65
C SER A 88 4.96 -14.83 -3.48
N PHE A 89 5.26 -15.99 -2.90
CA PHE A 89 6.25 -16.10 -1.84
C PHE A 89 7.60 -16.56 -2.36
N SER A 90 8.67 -16.02 -1.76
CA SER A 90 10.03 -16.52 -1.91
C SER A 90 10.19 -17.86 -1.20
N THR A 91 11.28 -18.57 -1.50
CA THR A 91 11.72 -19.68 -0.66
C THR A 91 11.93 -19.19 0.77
N PRO A 92 11.45 -19.92 1.78
CA PRO A 92 11.72 -19.59 3.18
C PRO A 92 13.20 -19.72 3.49
N GLN A 93 13.65 -18.96 4.48
CA GLN A 93 15.02 -18.96 5.00
C GLN A 93 14.98 -18.98 6.52
N ASP A 94 16.10 -19.28 7.17
CA ASP A 94 16.20 -19.16 8.62
C ASP A 94 16.05 -17.70 9.05
N ALA A 95 15.27 -17.44 10.09
CA ALA A 95 15.20 -16.11 10.69
C ALA A 95 16.51 -15.78 11.44
N PRO A 96 16.81 -14.49 11.63
CA PRO A 96 18.06 -14.05 12.28
C PRO A 96 18.10 -14.34 13.78
N THR A 97 16.98 -14.71 14.40
CA THR A 97 16.88 -15.01 15.84
C THR A 97 16.04 -16.26 16.02
N LEU A 98 16.52 -17.20 16.82
CA LEU A 98 15.84 -18.48 17.07
C LEU A 98 14.44 -18.26 17.68
N GLY A 99 13.49 -19.09 17.27
CA GLY A 99 12.10 -19.02 17.74
C GLY A 99 11.30 -17.85 17.18
N GLN A 100 11.76 -17.22 16.09
CA GLN A 100 11.04 -16.12 15.43
C GLN A 100 10.54 -16.50 14.04
N VAL A 101 9.37 -15.95 13.73
CA VAL A 101 8.76 -15.93 12.42
C VAL A 101 8.85 -14.48 11.90
N ASN A 102 9.54 -14.29 10.79
CA ASN A 102 9.67 -13.00 10.13
C ASN A 102 8.99 -13.01 8.77
N VAL A 103 7.99 -12.16 8.58
CA VAL A 103 7.29 -12.03 7.29
C VAL A 103 7.46 -10.64 6.74
N THR A 104 7.89 -10.55 5.48
CA THR A 104 7.96 -9.29 4.73
C THR A 104 7.05 -9.36 3.52
N ILE A 105 6.11 -8.44 3.37
CA ILE A 105 5.27 -8.33 2.17
C ILE A 105 5.57 -7.01 1.45
N ALA A 106 5.83 -7.07 0.15
CA ALA A 106 6.16 -5.93 -0.68
C ALA A 106 5.19 -5.74 -1.85
N TYR A 107 4.91 -4.49 -2.18
CA TYR A 107 4.11 -4.09 -3.33
C TYR A 107 4.67 -2.79 -3.95
N VAL A 108 4.63 -2.67 -5.27
CA VAL A 108 5.03 -1.44 -5.96
C VAL A 108 3.78 -0.68 -6.37
N HIS A 109 3.51 0.43 -5.68
CA HIS A 109 2.45 1.33 -6.03
C HIS A 109 2.81 2.16 -7.27
N ASN A 110 1.87 2.21 -8.22
CA ASN A 110 1.99 2.98 -9.45
C ASN A 110 0.76 3.86 -9.66
N GLY A 111 0.77 5.01 -9.02
CA GLY A 111 -0.26 6.03 -9.08
C GLY A 111 0.10 7.23 -9.96
N PRO A 112 -0.84 8.16 -10.19
CA PRO A 112 -0.60 9.40 -10.92
C PRO A 112 0.51 10.28 -10.30
N TYR A 113 0.61 10.36 -8.98
CA TYR A 113 1.62 11.17 -8.28
C TYR A 113 2.68 10.29 -7.59
N PHE A 114 2.27 9.19 -6.96
CA PHE A 114 3.18 8.24 -6.33
C PHE A 114 3.57 7.13 -7.32
N LYS A 115 4.54 7.41 -8.19
CA LYS A 115 5.04 6.44 -9.17
C LYS A 115 6.18 5.61 -8.61
N ASN A 116 6.16 4.31 -8.89
CA ASN A 116 7.20 3.35 -8.50
C ASN A 116 7.52 3.39 -7.01
N LYS A 117 6.51 3.63 -6.17
CA LYS A 117 6.70 3.69 -4.73
C LYS A 117 6.56 2.29 -4.16
N THR A 118 7.67 1.71 -3.70
CA THR A 118 7.63 0.44 -2.99
C THR A 118 7.05 0.64 -1.60
N LEU A 119 5.98 -0.08 -1.31
CA LEU A 119 5.40 -0.26 0.01
C LEU A 119 5.89 -1.60 0.53
N ASN A 120 6.44 -1.59 1.75
CA ASN A 120 6.83 -2.80 2.45
C ASN A 120 6.18 -2.83 3.82
N THR A 121 5.77 -4.02 4.23
CA THR A 121 5.36 -4.28 5.60
C THR A 121 6.15 -5.45 6.11
N GLN A 122 6.68 -5.31 7.32
CA GLN A 122 7.35 -6.39 8.03
C GLN A 122 6.57 -6.70 9.31
N MET A 123 6.37 -7.99 9.55
CA MET A 123 5.76 -8.50 10.77
C MET A 123 6.68 -9.55 11.38
N GLN A 124 6.87 -9.46 12.69
CA GLN A 124 7.65 -10.41 13.46
C GLN A 124 6.78 -10.97 14.57
N THR A 125 6.72 -12.29 14.67
CA THR A 125 6.05 -12.99 15.77
C THR A 125 6.98 -14.05 16.35
N TYR A 126 6.71 -14.43 17.59
CA TYR A 126 7.36 -15.59 18.19
C TYR A 126 6.64 -16.85 17.74
N SER A 127 7.40 -17.90 17.46
CA SER A 127 6.85 -19.21 17.18
C SER A 127 6.58 -19.95 18.48
N TYR A 128 5.39 -20.51 18.66
CA TYR A 128 5.12 -21.43 19.77
C TYR A 128 5.81 -22.79 19.62
N HIS A 129 6.21 -23.15 18.39
CA HIS A 129 6.88 -24.40 18.06
C HIS A 129 8.40 -24.25 17.84
N ASP A 130 9.03 -23.20 18.39
CA ASP A 130 10.47 -22.90 18.23
C ASP A 130 10.98 -22.83 16.77
N GLN A 131 10.08 -22.53 15.82
CA GLN A 131 10.44 -22.34 14.43
C GLN A 131 11.30 -21.09 14.24
N ASN A 132 12.23 -21.19 13.31
CA ASN A 132 13.09 -20.10 12.91
C ASN A 132 12.93 -19.85 11.42
N ILE A 133 11.90 -19.09 11.02
CA ILE A 133 11.55 -18.92 9.61
C ILE A 133 11.41 -17.45 9.21
N SER A 134 11.91 -17.12 8.03
CA SER A 134 11.82 -15.82 7.40
C SER A 134 11.36 -15.98 5.95
N ILE A 135 10.29 -15.28 5.57
CA ILE A 135 9.72 -15.36 4.23
C ILE A 135 9.36 -13.98 3.68
N THR A 136 9.55 -13.81 2.37
CA THR A 136 9.17 -12.60 1.66
C THR A 136 8.06 -12.90 0.66
N GLY A 137 6.95 -12.17 0.75
CA GLY A 137 5.88 -12.16 -0.25
C GLY A 137 5.93 -10.91 -1.12
N THR A 138 5.62 -11.05 -2.40
CA THR A 138 5.50 -9.92 -3.33
C THR A 138 4.14 -9.96 -4.02
N CYS A 139 3.44 -8.83 -4.03
CA CYS A 139 2.23 -8.64 -4.83
C CYS A 139 2.63 -8.04 -6.21
N GLN A 140 2.32 -8.72 -7.32
CA GLN A 140 2.60 -8.29 -8.70
C GLN A 140 1.44 -8.48 -9.67
#